data_AF-A0A9E3YU79-F1
#
_entry.id   AF-A0A9E3YU79-F1
#
_cell.length_a   1.000
_cell.length_b   1.000
_cell.length_c   1.000
_cell.angle_alpha   90.00
_cell.angle_beta   90.00
_cell.angle_gamma   90.00
#
_symmetry.space_group_name_H-M   'P 1'
#
loop_
_entity.id
_entity.type
_entity.pdbx_description
1 polymer ?
#
loop_
_entity_poly.entity_id
_entity_poly.type
_entity_poly.pdbx_seq_one_letter_code
_entity_poly.pdbx_strand_id
1 'polypeptide(L)'
;MLKIYASSMLLCIAATIPAVHADELGDAAQALCEKVKSCALAELEGQNLTPEARQMMQPMLEGMCAQVRGKVGEVPTGHPLYQPAVACMQSMNALTCESMQDSGQMVTPACEEYEKLAREAGEK
;
A
#
# COMPACT_ATOMS: atom_id res chain seq x y z
N MET A 1 8.60 60.91 -25.47
CA MET A 1 8.30 61.18 -24.05
C MET A 1 7.81 59.90 -23.40
N LEU A 2 8.61 59.39 -22.47
CA LEU A 2 8.48 58.13 -21.79
C LEU A 2 7.59 58.33 -20.54
N LYS A 3 6.39 57.73 -20.51
CA LYS A 3 5.55 57.69 -19.30
C LYS A 3 5.41 56.23 -18.89
N ILE A 4 6.37 55.83 -18.05
CA ILE A 4 6.40 54.57 -17.32
C ILE A 4 5.28 54.65 -16.28
N TYR A 5 4.13 54.04 -16.56
CA TYR A 5 3.12 53.80 -15.54
C TYR A 5 3.48 52.50 -14.83
N ALA A 6 4.17 52.69 -13.70
CA ALA A 6 4.33 51.69 -12.66
C ALA A 6 2.94 51.30 -12.14
N SER A 7 2.44 50.17 -12.62
CA SER A 7 1.43 49.39 -11.90
C SER A 7 1.93 47.96 -11.86
N SER A 8 2.59 47.64 -10.76
CA SER A 8 2.98 46.29 -10.38
C SER A 8 1.74 45.41 -10.30
N MET A 9 1.33 44.84 -11.43
CA MET A 9 0.43 43.70 -11.46
C MET A 9 1.28 42.47 -11.18
N LEU A 10 1.60 42.28 -9.89
CA LEU A 10 2.29 41.10 -9.39
C LEU A 10 1.36 39.92 -9.66
N LEU A 11 1.75 39.14 -10.66
CA LEU A 11 1.09 37.94 -11.13
C LEU A 11 1.19 36.85 -10.05
N CYS A 12 0.27 36.83 -9.10
CA CYS A 12 0.09 35.70 -8.18
C CYS A 12 -0.62 34.57 -8.93
N ILE A 13 0.11 33.83 -9.77
CA ILE A 13 -0.29 32.48 -10.16
C ILE A 13 -0.18 31.64 -8.89
N ALA A 14 -1.29 31.52 -8.17
CA ALA A 14 -1.47 30.46 -7.19
C ALA A 14 -1.44 29.15 -7.97
N ALA A 15 -0.27 28.51 -8.04
CA ALA A 15 -0.17 27.14 -8.47
C ALA A 15 -1.01 26.32 -7.49
N THR A 16 -2.24 26.00 -7.87
CA THR A 16 -3.01 24.93 -7.27
C THR A 16 -2.28 23.65 -7.65
N ILE A 17 -1.21 23.33 -6.91
CA ILE A 17 -0.61 22.00 -6.98
C ILE A 17 -1.74 21.09 -6.49
N PRO A 18 -2.29 20.21 -7.35
CA PRO A 18 -3.17 19.18 -6.84
C PRO A 18 -2.35 18.41 -5.81
N ALA A 19 -2.77 18.45 -4.55
CA ALA A 19 -2.29 17.52 -3.57
C ALA A 19 -2.72 16.15 -4.08
N VAL A 20 -1.83 15.49 -4.82
CA VAL A 20 -1.89 14.06 -5.02
C VAL A 20 -1.71 13.50 -3.62
N HIS A 21 -2.83 13.30 -2.93
CA HIS A 21 -2.83 12.53 -1.70
C HIS A 21 -2.37 11.14 -2.11
N ALA A 22 -1.12 10.81 -1.76
CA ALA A 22 -0.64 9.46 -1.85
C ALA A 22 -1.61 8.61 -1.02
N ASP A 23 -2.22 7.62 -1.65
CA ASP A 23 -3.05 6.64 -0.96
C ASP A 23 -2.11 5.70 -0.19
N GLU A 24 -1.73 6.12 1.01
CA GLU A 24 -0.78 5.40 1.87
C GLU A 24 -1.23 3.97 2.12
N LEU A 25 -2.54 3.75 2.26
CA LEU A 25 -3.12 2.44 2.48
C LEU A 25 -3.04 1.57 1.22
N GLY A 26 -3.38 2.12 0.04
CA GLY A 26 -3.20 1.43 -1.23
C GLY A 26 -1.73 1.12 -1.54
N ASP A 27 -0.81 1.99 -1.15
CA ASP A 27 0.64 1.79 -1.31
C ASP A 27 1.17 0.73 -0.34
N ALA A 28 0.75 0.75 0.92
CA ALA A 28 1.09 -0.29 1.90
C ALA A 28 0.55 -1.67 1.47
N ALA A 29 -0.69 -1.72 0.96
CA ALA A 29 -1.28 -2.95 0.42
C ALA A 29 -0.50 -3.50 -0.79
N GLN A 30 -0.11 -2.62 -1.71
CA GLN A 30 0.69 -3.00 -2.87
C GLN A 30 2.05 -3.54 -2.46
N ALA A 31 2.75 -2.84 -1.55
CA ALA A 31 4.06 -3.26 -1.06
C ALA A 31 4.00 -4.63 -0.37
N LEU A 32 3.02 -4.85 0.49
CA LEU A 32 2.80 -6.12 1.16
C LEU A 32 2.48 -7.24 0.15
N CYS A 33 1.67 -6.97 -0.88
CA CYS A 33 1.36 -7.98 -1.89
C CYS A 33 2.60 -8.39 -2.70
N GLU A 34 3.42 -7.41 -3.10
CA GLU A 34 4.70 -7.67 -3.78
C GLU A 34 5.65 -8.51 -2.92
N LYS A 35 5.67 -8.25 -1.62
CA LYS A 35 6.42 -9.05 -0.65
C LYS A 35 5.92 -10.49 -0.61
N VAL A 36 4.61 -10.71 -0.44
CA VAL A 36 4.03 -12.07 -0.43
C VAL A 36 4.29 -12.80 -1.74
N LYS A 37 4.15 -12.11 -2.89
CA LYS A 37 4.50 -12.64 -4.21
C LYS A 37 5.96 -13.11 -4.26
N SER A 38 6.88 -12.27 -3.78
CA SER A 38 8.31 -12.60 -3.77
C SER A 38 8.63 -13.79 -2.89
N CYS A 39 8.00 -13.89 -1.71
CA CYS A 39 8.20 -14.99 -0.79
C CYS A 39 7.64 -16.31 -1.33
N ALA A 40 6.46 -16.28 -1.97
CA ALA A 40 5.88 -17.45 -2.63
C ALA A 40 6.75 -17.92 -3.80
N LEU A 41 7.27 -17.01 -4.62
CA LEU A 41 8.17 -17.38 -5.72
C LEU A 41 9.46 -18.00 -5.19
N ALA A 42 10.07 -17.43 -4.14
CA ALA A 42 11.28 -17.94 -3.52
C ALA A 42 11.11 -19.37 -2.97
N GLU A 43 9.96 -19.66 -2.35
CA GLU A 43 9.60 -21.01 -1.89
C GLU A 43 9.53 -22.01 -3.05
N LEU A 44 8.94 -21.60 -4.16
CA LEU A 44 8.78 -22.44 -5.34
C LEU A 44 10.09 -22.62 -6.13
N GLU A 45 11.08 -21.74 -5.98
CA GLU A 45 12.42 -21.94 -6.57
C GLU A 45 13.07 -23.23 -6.04
N GLY A 46 12.79 -23.60 -4.79
CA GLY A 46 13.20 -24.87 -4.19
C GLY A 46 12.53 -26.11 -4.78
N GLN A 47 11.48 -25.94 -5.60
CA GLN A 47 10.65 -27.01 -6.16
C GLN A 47 10.93 -27.31 -7.65
N ASN A 48 12.08 -26.89 -8.21
CA ASN A 48 12.46 -27.11 -9.62
C ASN A 48 11.41 -26.61 -10.64
N LEU A 49 10.78 -25.47 -10.39
CA LEU A 49 9.97 -24.82 -11.42
C LEU A 49 10.82 -24.44 -12.64
N THR A 50 10.33 -24.73 -13.84
CA THR A 50 10.96 -24.26 -15.06
C THR A 50 10.82 -22.73 -15.17
N PRO A 51 11.77 -22.04 -15.84
CA PRO A 51 11.67 -20.61 -16.08
C PRO A 51 10.34 -20.19 -16.73
N GLU A 52 9.81 -21.01 -17.64
CA GLU A 52 8.54 -20.79 -18.33
C GLU A 52 7.36 -20.79 -17.35
N ALA A 53 7.35 -21.70 -16.38
CA ALA A 53 6.31 -21.75 -15.35
C ALA A 53 6.32 -20.49 -14.47
N ARG A 54 7.49 -19.96 -14.09
CA ARG A 54 7.59 -18.69 -13.35
C ARG A 54 7.05 -17.51 -14.15
N GLN A 55 7.38 -17.46 -15.43
CA GLN A 55 6.97 -16.38 -16.32
C GLN A 55 5.45 -16.36 -16.53
N MET A 56 4.81 -17.54 -16.53
CA MET A 56 3.36 -17.66 -16.56
C MET A 56 2.68 -17.23 -15.25
N MET A 57 3.32 -17.43 -14.09
CA MET A 57 2.75 -17.07 -12.78
C MET A 57 2.80 -15.57 -12.48
N GLN A 58 3.83 -14.86 -12.96
CA GLN A 58 4.02 -13.43 -12.74
C GLN A 58 2.75 -12.58 -13.03
N PRO A 59 2.14 -12.64 -14.22
CA PRO A 59 0.96 -11.83 -14.54
C PRO A 59 -0.27 -12.21 -13.71
N MET A 60 -0.40 -13.48 -13.30
CA MET A 60 -1.48 -13.91 -12.41
C MET A 60 -1.33 -13.28 -11.02
N LEU A 61 -0.12 -13.31 -10.45
CA LEU A 61 0.18 -12.72 -9.15
C LEU A 61 0.06 -11.19 -9.18
N GLU A 62 0.49 -10.54 -10.27
CA GLU A 62 0.29 -9.10 -10.48
C GLU A 62 -1.20 -8.73 -10.56
N GLY A 63 -2.01 -9.52 -11.27
CA GLY A 63 -3.46 -9.34 -11.32
C GLY A 63 -4.14 -9.50 -9.96
N MET A 64 -3.62 -10.39 -9.09
CA MET A 64 -4.10 -10.51 -7.71
C MET A 64 -3.73 -9.28 -6.88
N CYS A 65 -2.49 -8.78 -6.98
CA CYS A 65 -2.07 -7.57 -6.27
C CYS A 65 -2.86 -6.33 -6.68
N ALA A 66 -3.12 -6.16 -7.97
CA ALA A 66 -3.94 -5.06 -8.48
C ALA A 66 -5.37 -5.10 -7.91
N GLN A 67 -5.97 -6.29 -7.77
CA GLN A 67 -7.28 -6.44 -7.16
C GLN A 67 -7.28 -6.11 -5.67
N VAL A 68 -6.25 -6.52 -4.92
CA VAL A 68 -6.11 -6.17 -3.50
C VAL A 68 -6.00 -4.66 -3.34
N ARG A 69 -5.12 -4.01 -4.11
CA ARG A 69 -4.97 -2.56 -4.09
C ARG A 69 -6.29 -1.84 -4.41
N GLY A 70 -7.02 -2.33 -5.42
CA GLY A 70 -8.32 -1.76 -5.80
C GLY A 70 -9.35 -1.78 -4.67
N LYS A 71 -9.41 -2.85 -3.88
CA LYS A 71 -10.34 -2.97 -2.74
C LYS A 71 -9.96 -2.08 -1.56
N VAL A 72 -8.67 -1.83 -1.38
CA VAL A 72 -8.14 -1.04 -0.26
C VAL A 72 -8.31 0.46 -0.50
N GLY A 73 -8.18 0.92 -1.75
CA GLY A 73 -8.37 2.33 -2.13
C GLY A 73 -9.80 2.87 -1.95
N GLU A 74 -10.76 2.02 -1.57
CA GLU A 74 -12.13 2.42 -1.24
C GLU A 74 -12.27 2.92 0.22
N VAL A 75 -11.24 2.74 1.06
CA VAL A 75 -11.26 3.18 2.47
C VAL A 75 -10.99 4.68 2.59
N PRO A 76 -11.89 5.49 3.17
CA PRO A 76 -11.68 6.93 3.33
C PRO A 76 -10.48 7.24 4.24
N THR A 77 -9.62 8.17 3.83
CA THR A 77 -8.46 8.64 4.61
C THR A 77 -8.81 9.24 5.98
N GLY A 78 -10.04 9.75 6.13
CA GLY A 78 -10.57 10.27 7.40
C GLY A 78 -11.13 9.21 8.34
N HIS A 79 -11.16 7.93 7.95
CA HIS A 79 -11.67 6.86 8.79
C HIS A 79 -10.72 6.61 9.97
N PRO A 80 -11.21 6.45 11.22
CA PRO A 80 -10.35 6.21 12.39
C PRO A 80 -9.44 4.99 12.27
N LEU A 81 -9.84 4.01 11.45
CA LEU A 81 -9.06 2.79 11.19
C LEU A 81 -8.05 2.93 10.04
N TYR A 82 -8.00 4.06 9.32
CA TYR A 82 -7.11 4.21 8.16
C TYR A 82 -5.63 4.05 8.56
N GLN A 83 -5.15 4.88 9.49
CA GLN A 83 -3.76 4.82 9.94
C GLN A 83 -3.39 3.51 10.65
N PRO A 84 -4.23 2.96 11.55
CA PRO A 84 -3.99 1.61 12.08
C PRO A 84 -3.86 0.52 11.01
N ALA A 85 -4.67 0.56 9.95
CA ALA A 85 -4.57 -0.39 8.85
C ALA A 85 -3.26 -0.22 8.06
N VAL A 86 -2.84 1.02 7.78
CA VAL A 86 -1.54 1.33 7.17
C VAL A 86 -0.40 0.73 8.01
N ALA A 87 -0.42 0.95 9.32
CA ALA A 87 0.61 0.48 10.24
C ALA A 87 0.71 -1.06 10.26
N CYS A 88 -0.43 -1.77 10.27
CA CYS A 88 -0.47 -3.23 10.18
C CYS A 88 0.14 -3.75 8.88
N MET A 89 -0.21 -3.16 7.73
CA MET A 89 0.34 -3.60 6.45
C MET A 89 1.86 -3.36 6.36
N GLN A 90 2.33 -2.22 6.87
CA GLN A 90 3.76 -1.90 6.89
C GLN A 90 4.56 -2.81 7.82
N SER A 91 4.04 -3.15 9.00
CA SER A 91 4.72 -4.06 9.93
C SER A 91 4.80 -5.48 9.37
N MET A 92 3.76 -5.95 8.68
CA MET A 92 3.80 -7.22 7.97
C MET A 92 4.85 -7.21 6.85
N ASN A 93 4.93 -6.13 6.09
CA ASN A 93 5.91 -6.00 5.01
C ASN A 93 7.37 -6.05 5.50
N ALA A 94 7.62 -5.69 6.76
CA ALA A 94 8.93 -5.76 7.40
C ALA A 94 9.36 -7.19 7.81
N LEU A 95 8.46 -8.17 7.76
CA LEU A 95 8.75 -9.56 8.09
C LEU A 95 9.68 -10.21 7.05
N THR A 96 10.38 -11.27 7.48
CA THR A 96 11.13 -12.16 6.59
C THR A 96 10.20 -13.16 5.91
N CYS A 97 10.59 -13.72 4.77
CA CYS A 97 9.77 -14.74 4.10
C CYS A 97 9.60 -16.00 4.95
N GLU A 98 10.63 -16.40 5.70
CA GLU A 98 10.57 -17.50 6.66
C GLU A 98 9.48 -17.23 7.71
N SER A 99 9.50 -16.05 8.36
CA SER A 99 8.45 -15.68 9.34
C SER A 99 7.04 -15.56 8.75
N MET A 100 6.90 -15.31 7.44
CA MET A 100 5.59 -15.28 6.77
C MET A 100 5.07 -16.69 6.40
N GLN A 101 5.97 -17.67 6.25
CA GLN A 101 5.66 -19.04 5.84
C GLN A 101 5.43 -19.97 7.03
N ASP A 102 6.20 -19.80 8.11
CA ASP A 102 6.37 -20.84 9.13
C ASP A 102 5.20 -20.97 10.12
N SER A 103 4.23 -20.06 10.08
CA SER A 103 3.03 -20.10 10.93
C SER A 103 2.11 -18.94 10.56
N GLY A 104 0.83 -19.01 10.90
CA GLY A 104 -0.12 -17.90 10.78
C GLY A 104 0.22 -16.62 11.57
N GLN A 105 1.50 -16.32 11.81
CA GLN A 105 2.08 -15.16 12.48
C GLN A 105 2.31 -13.96 11.53
N MET A 106 1.46 -13.82 10.51
CA MET A 106 1.31 -12.52 9.85
C MET A 106 0.69 -11.48 10.80
N VAL A 107 0.19 -11.90 11.96
CA VAL A 107 -0.32 -11.03 13.01
C VAL A 107 0.86 -10.42 13.77
N THR A 108 1.20 -9.19 13.39
CA THR A 108 2.12 -8.34 14.13
C THR A 108 1.39 -7.58 15.25
N PRO A 109 2.08 -7.02 16.26
CA PRO A 109 1.43 -6.19 17.27
C PRO A 109 0.62 -5.00 16.70
N ALA A 110 1.05 -4.43 15.58
CA ALA A 110 0.28 -3.38 14.90
C ALA A 110 -1.03 -3.91 14.29
N CYS A 111 -1.04 -5.15 13.82
CA CYS A 111 -2.25 -5.81 13.33
C CYS A 111 -3.21 -6.18 14.47
N GLU A 112 -2.69 -6.61 15.63
CA GLU A 112 -3.52 -6.85 16.82
C GLU A 112 -4.25 -5.58 17.28
N GLU A 113 -3.56 -4.44 17.30
CA GLU A 113 -4.17 -3.16 17.64
C GLU A 113 -5.19 -2.72 16.59
N TYR A 114 -4.89 -2.88 15.29
CA TYR A 114 -5.87 -2.63 14.23
C TYR A 114 -7.13 -3.48 14.40
N GLU A 115 -6.99 -4.78 14.63
CA GLU A 115 -8.13 -5.69 14.84
C GLU A 115 -8.96 -5.32 16.06
N LYS A 116 -8.30 -4.93 17.15
CA LYS A 116 -8.98 -4.45 18.36
C LYS A 116 -9.82 -3.20 18.06
N LEU A 117 -9.22 -2.19 17.43
CA LEU A 117 -9.93 -0.97 17.05
C LEU A 117 -11.07 -1.24 16.06
N ALA A 118 -10.88 -2.17 15.12
CA ALA A 118 -11.90 -2.57 14.17
C ALA A 118 -13.11 -3.23 14.84
N ARG A 119 -12.88 -4.11 15.84
CA ARG A 119 -13.96 -4.70 16.64
C ARG A 119 -14.73 -3.62 17.41
N GLU A 120 -14.03 -2.73 18.11
CA GLU A 120 -14.64 -1.64 18.87
C GLU A 120 -15.46 -0.67 18.00
N ALA A 121 -15.04 -0.48 16.74
CA ALA A 121 -15.75 0.35 15.78
C ALA A 121 -17.00 -0.34 15.18
N GLY A 122 -16.99 -1.68 15.08
CA GLY A 122 -18.10 -2.48 14.54
C GLY A 122 -19.18 -2.88 15.56
N GLU A 123 -18.92 -2.73 16.86
CA GLU A 123 -19.89 -2.96 17.95
C GLU A 123 -20.78 -1.73 18.26
N LYS A 124 -20.61 -0.63 17.53
CA LYS A 124 -21.44 0.59 17.64
C LYS A 124 -22.57 0.61 16.61
#